data_AF-A0A1B6FZI6-F1
#
_entry.id   AF-A0A1B6FZI6-F1
#
_cell.length_a   1.000
_cell.length_b   1.000
_cell.length_c   1.000
_cell.angle_alpha   90.00
_cell.angle_beta   90.00
_cell.angle_gamma   90.00
#
_symmetry.space_group_name_H-M   'P 1'
#
loop_
_entity.id
_entity.type
_entity.pdbx_description
1 polymer ?
#
loop_
_entity_poly.entity_id
_entity_poly.type
_entity_poly.pdbx_seq_one_letter_code
_entity_poly.pdbx_strand_id
1 'polypeptide(L)'
;SSLESCREEGIDCDIDIDYVDNVPCIDLISSLQTGLLSMLDVECSLRGTPESYVSKIKSQHRNNEKLFEPMLENANLARMFGIEHFAANVVYDTQDFLDTNRDTLPDDLVVVFSKVNCSFGFATLLFSSELKALSAMNSIHDSNNYQKLA
;
A
#
# COMPACT_ATOMS: atom_id res chain seq x y z
N SER A 1 10.15 20.24 -20.47
CA SER A 1 11.33 19.55 -19.90
C SER A 1 12.57 20.37 -20.23
N SER A 2 13.73 20.07 -19.64
CA SER A 2 14.97 20.81 -19.94
C SER A 2 15.34 20.80 -21.44
N LEU A 3 15.01 19.72 -22.14
CA LEU A 3 15.16 19.60 -23.60
C LEU A 3 14.22 20.55 -24.37
N GLU A 4 12.96 20.69 -23.92
CA GLU A 4 12.01 21.63 -24.54
C GLU A 4 12.47 23.08 -24.37
N SER A 5 12.95 23.47 -23.17
CA SER A 5 13.48 24.83 -22.96
C SER A 5 14.73 25.09 -23.80
N CYS A 6 15.61 24.12 -23.99
CA CYS A 6 16.78 24.33 -24.87
C CYS A 6 16.38 24.53 -26.33
N ARG A 7 15.35 23.81 -26.79
CA ARG A 7 14.78 23.96 -28.13
C ARG A 7 14.13 25.34 -28.33
N GLU A 8 13.45 25.85 -27.31
CA GLU A 8 12.86 27.19 -27.29
C GLU A 8 13.93 28.29 -27.33
N GLU A 9 15.07 28.07 -26.69
CA GLU A 9 16.22 29.00 -26.66
C GLU A 9 17.15 28.87 -27.88
N GLY A 10 16.84 27.99 -28.85
CA GLY A 10 17.67 27.76 -30.03
C GLY A 10 19.02 27.11 -29.74
N ILE A 11 19.14 26.42 -28.61
CA ILE A 11 20.34 25.68 -28.21
C ILE A 11 20.27 24.28 -28.84
N ASP A 12 21.28 23.95 -29.64
CA ASP A 12 21.41 22.63 -30.25
C ASP A 12 21.86 21.61 -29.20
N CYS A 13 20.90 20.85 -28.68
CA CYS A 13 21.16 19.80 -27.70
C CYS A 13 21.47 18.48 -28.40
N ASP A 14 22.67 18.38 -28.98
CA ASP A 14 23.19 17.14 -29.59
C ASP A 14 23.68 16.12 -28.53
N ILE A 15 23.22 16.28 -27.28
CA ILE A 15 23.58 15.43 -26.13
C ILE A 15 22.41 14.48 -25.90
N ASP A 16 22.62 13.21 -26.23
CA ASP A 16 21.71 12.14 -25.88
C ASP A 16 21.81 11.88 -24.36
N ILE A 17 20.86 12.43 -23.61
CA ILE A 17 20.80 12.23 -22.16
C ILE A 17 19.97 10.98 -21.91
N ASP A 18 20.65 9.90 -21.54
CA ASP A 18 20.00 8.63 -21.22
C ASP A 18 19.27 8.76 -19.86
N TYR A 19 17.94 8.88 -19.91
CA TYR A 19 17.10 8.92 -18.72
C TYR A 19 16.71 7.49 -18.34
N VAL A 20 17.16 7.06 -17.16
CA VAL A 20 16.71 5.79 -16.58
C VAL A 20 15.28 5.95 -16.09
N ASP A 21 14.35 5.24 -16.73
CA ASP A 21 12.94 5.24 -16.35
C ASP A 21 12.71 4.44 -15.06
N ASN A 22 12.01 5.04 -14.09
CA ASN A 22 11.63 4.39 -12.84
C ASN A 22 10.20 3.81 -12.87
N VAL A 23 9.47 3.96 -13.98
CA VAL A 23 8.14 3.37 -14.17
C VAL A 23 8.10 1.87 -13.81
N PRO A 24 9.06 1.02 -14.22
CA PRO A 24 9.04 -0.40 -13.82
C PRO A 24 9.09 -0.62 -12.30
N CYS A 25 9.80 0.25 -11.57
CA CYS A 25 9.87 0.19 -10.11
C CYS A 25 8.58 0.73 -9.47
N ILE A 26 8.02 1.81 -10.02
CA ILE A 26 6.74 2.38 -9.56
C ILE A 26 5.61 1.36 -9.75
N ASP A 27 5.55 0.72 -10.92
CA ASP A 27 4.53 -0.28 -11.25
C ASP A 27 4.64 -1.52 -10.36
N LEU A 28 5.86 -1.97 -10.08
CA LEU A 28 6.10 -3.06 -9.12
C LEU A 28 5.49 -2.74 -7.76
N ILE A 29 5.68 -1.52 -7.25
CA ILE A 29 5.25 -1.13 -5.90
C ILE A 29 3.75 -0.80 -5.86
N SER A 30 3.26 -0.01 -6.81
CA SER A 30 2.01 0.76 -6.70
C SER A 30 0.91 0.34 -7.68
N SER A 31 1.14 -0.66 -8.55
CA SER A 31 0.09 -1.19 -9.43
C SER A 31 -1.13 -1.64 -8.62
N LEU A 32 -2.32 -1.14 -8.95
CA LEU A 32 -3.56 -1.44 -8.21
C LEU A 32 -3.98 -2.92 -8.24
N GLN A 33 -3.58 -3.66 -9.27
CA GLN A 33 -3.98 -5.06 -9.42
C GLN A 33 -2.93 -6.03 -8.89
N THR A 34 -1.66 -5.71 -9.10
CA THR A 34 -0.55 -6.65 -8.88
C THR A 34 0.60 -6.05 -8.11
N GLY A 35 0.56 -4.77 -7.75
CA GLY A 35 1.64 -4.10 -7.04
C GLY A 35 1.85 -4.66 -5.63
N LEU A 36 3.05 -4.51 -5.11
CA LEU A 36 3.43 -5.02 -3.79
C LEU A 36 2.48 -4.52 -2.69
N LEU A 37 2.07 -3.25 -2.73
CA LEU A 37 1.14 -2.68 -1.74
C LEU A 37 -0.27 -3.28 -1.85
N SER A 38 -0.80 -3.40 -3.07
CA SER A 38 -2.12 -4.01 -3.27
C SER A 38 -2.15 -5.49 -2.88
N MET A 39 -1.06 -6.22 -3.13
CA MET A 39 -0.92 -7.60 -2.65
C MET A 39 -0.81 -7.68 -1.13
N LEU A 40 -0.20 -6.68 -0.48
CA LEU A 40 -0.10 -6.60 0.98
C LEU A 40 -1.47 -6.42 1.62
N ASP A 41 -2.30 -5.54 1.05
CA ASP A 41 -3.68 -5.31 1.51
C ASP A 41 -4.52 -6.59 1.43
N VAL A 42 -4.42 -7.32 0.32
CA VAL A 42 -5.10 -8.61 0.16
C VAL A 42 -4.61 -9.62 1.20
N GLU A 43 -3.30 -9.71 1.43
CA GLU A 43 -2.74 -10.64 2.42
C GLU A 43 -3.16 -10.28 3.86
N CYS A 44 -3.22 -8.99 4.18
CA CYS A 44 -3.72 -8.47 5.45
C CYS A 44 -5.17 -8.90 5.68
N SER A 45 -6.02 -8.71 4.68
CA SER A 45 -7.44 -9.09 4.69
C SER A 45 -7.64 -10.60 4.88
N LEU A 46 -6.81 -11.41 4.22
CA LEU A 46 -6.83 -12.87 4.33
C LEU A 46 -6.22 -13.41 5.64
N ARG A 47 -5.72 -12.53 6.51
CA ARG A 47 -4.99 -12.91 7.73
C ARG A 47 -3.79 -13.83 7.44
N GLY A 48 -3.08 -13.59 6.34
CA GLY A 48 -1.90 -14.38 5.94
C GLY A 48 -0.68 -14.16 6.85
N THR A 49 0.45 -14.74 6.46
CA THR A 49 1.75 -14.61 7.15
C THR A 49 2.78 -13.87 6.29
N PRO A 50 3.84 -13.31 6.90
CA PRO A 50 4.93 -12.66 6.16
C PRO A 50 5.54 -13.54 5.06
N GLU A 51 5.66 -14.85 5.30
CA GLU A 51 6.20 -15.82 4.35
C GLU A 51 5.22 -16.09 3.19
N SER A 52 3.92 -16.19 3.46
CA SER A 52 2.92 -16.38 2.40
C SER A 52 2.82 -15.16 1.50
N TYR A 53 2.93 -13.95 2.07
CA TYR A 53 3.07 -12.71 1.30
C TYR A 53 4.27 -12.76 0.36
N VAL A 54 5.46 -13.05 0.88
CA VAL A 54 6.70 -13.08 0.09
C VAL A 54 6.67 -14.17 -0.98
N SER A 55 6.12 -15.34 -0.68
CA SER A 55 5.92 -16.39 -1.68
C SER A 55 5.00 -15.93 -2.82
N LYS A 56 3.93 -15.17 -2.52
CA LYS A 56 3.00 -14.68 -3.53
C LYS A 56 3.62 -13.59 -4.40
N ILE A 57 4.33 -12.61 -3.83
CA ILE A 57 4.98 -11.56 -4.62
C ILE A 57 6.06 -12.15 -5.54
N LYS A 58 6.85 -13.12 -5.05
CA LYS A 58 7.87 -13.81 -5.85
C LYS A 58 7.24 -14.58 -7.01
N SER A 59 6.13 -15.27 -6.77
CA SER A 59 5.40 -15.99 -7.83
C SER A 59 4.79 -15.04 -8.87
N GLN A 60 4.20 -13.94 -8.41
CA GLN A 60 3.51 -12.96 -9.25
C GLN A 60 4.48 -12.18 -10.14
N HIS A 61 5.64 -11.80 -9.60
CA HIS A 61 6.63 -10.92 -10.24
C HIS A 61 7.93 -11.63 -10.60
N ARG A 62 7.91 -12.95 -10.82
CA ARG A 62 9.11 -13.76 -11.09
C ARG A 62 9.99 -13.27 -12.27
N ASN A 63 9.40 -12.52 -13.19
CA ASN A 63 10.06 -11.99 -14.39
C ASN A 63 10.32 -10.48 -14.30
N ASN A 64 10.03 -9.85 -13.15
CA ASN A 64 10.25 -8.41 -12.98
C ASN A 64 11.71 -8.16 -12.58
N GLU A 65 12.44 -7.43 -13.41
CA GLU A 65 13.86 -7.12 -13.20
C GLU A 65 14.12 -6.31 -11.93
N LYS A 66 13.12 -5.58 -11.43
CA LYS A 66 13.24 -4.77 -10.21
C LYS A 66 13.06 -5.57 -8.93
N LEU A 67 12.55 -6.80 -8.99
CA LEU A 67 12.41 -7.69 -7.83
C LEU A 67 13.53 -8.73 -7.84
N PHE A 68 14.27 -8.86 -6.74
CA PHE A 68 15.30 -9.88 -6.59
C PHE A 68 15.18 -10.66 -5.28
N GLU A 69 15.75 -11.87 -5.27
CA GLU A 69 15.88 -12.68 -4.06
C GLU A 69 17.24 -12.42 -3.41
N PRO A 70 17.29 -11.99 -2.14
CA PRO A 70 18.56 -11.76 -1.46
C PRO A 70 19.36 -13.06 -1.34
N MET A 71 20.68 -13.02 -1.51
CA MET A 71 21.57 -14.17 -1.33
C MET A 71 22.11 -14.23 0.11
N LEU A 72 21.25 -14.51 1.08
CA LEU A 72 21.64 -14.58 2.50
C LEU A 72 21.59 -16.04 3.01
N GLU A 73 22.64 -16.50 3.67
CA GLU A 73 22.70 -17.84 4.30
C GLU A 73 22.02 -17.85 5.68
N ASN A 74 20.73 -17.52 5.76
CA ASN A 74 20.00 -17.54 7.02
C ASN A 74 18.53 -17.97 6.87
N ALA A 75 17.96 -18.46 7.98
CA ALA A 75 16.60 -19.01 8.05
C ALA A 75 15.48 -18.00 7.73
N ASN A 76 15.82 -16.72 7.57
CA ASN A 76 14.88 -15.62 7.39
C ASN A 76 14.52 -15.37 5.92
N LEU A 77 15.15 -16.07 4.97
CA LEU A 77 14.98 -15.86 3.53
C LEU A 77 13.52 -15.96 3.05
N ALA A 78 12.72 -16.79 3.71
CA ALA A 78 11.32 -17.03 3.36
C ALA A 78 10.43 -15.78 3.49
N ARG A 79 10.83 -14.81 4.32
CA ARG A 79 10.11 -13.55 4.56
C ARG A 79 10.88 -12.32 4.06
N MET A 80 11.90 -12.51 3.22
CA MET A 80 12.71 -11.41 2.69
C MET A 80 12.60 -11.33 1.16
N PHE A 81 12.62 -10.10 0.66
CA PHE A 81 12.68 -9.78 -0.77
C PHE A 81 13.50 -8.52 -1.00
N GLY A 82 14.02 -8.33 -2.20
CA GLY A 82 14.82 -7.17 -2.56
C GLY A 82 14.21 -6.37 -3.71
N ILE A 83 14.35 -5.06 -3.68
CA ILE A 83 13.99 -4.16 -4.78
C ILE A 83 15.24 -3.42 -5.28
N GLU A 84 15.45 -3.43 -6.59
CA GLU A 84 16.43 -2.56 -7.26
C GLU A 84 15.84 -1.15 -7.42
N HIS A 85 16.21 -0.25 -6.51
CA HIS A 85 15.87 1.17 -6.65
C HIS A 85 16.94 1.91 -7.45
N PHE A 86 16.60 3.11 -7.92
CA PHE A 86 17.53 3.98 -8.64
C PHE A 86 18.86 4.21 -7.89
N ALA A 87 18.79 4.37 -6.55
CA ALA A 87 19.97 4.66 -5.74
C ALA A 87 20.75 3.40 -5.31
N ALA A 88 20.04 2.28 -5.09
CA ALA A 88 20.63 1.06 -4.54
C ALA A 88 19.66 -0.14 -4.56
N ASN A 89 20.23 -1.33 -4.42
CA ASN A 89 19.49 -2.54 -4.08
C ASN A 89 19.15 -2.54 -2.58
N VAL A 90 17.87 -2.61 -2.25
CA VAL A 90 17.38 -2.58 -0.87
C VAL A 90 16.68 -3.90 -0.57
N VAL A 91 17.04 -4.52 0.56
CA VAL A 91 16.41 -5.75 1.05
C VAL A 91 15.43 -5.40 2.15
N TYR A 92 14.22 -5.95 2.06
CA TYR A 92 13.13 -5.78 2.99
C TYR A 92 12.86 -7.08 3.76
N ASP A 93 12.64 -6.97 5.06
CA ASP A 93 12.13 -8.03 5.93
C ASP A 93 10.65 -7.76 6.21
N THR A 94 9.78 -8.73 5.90
CA THR A 94 8.32 -8.58 6.02
C THR A 94 7.76 -8.91 7.39
N GLN A 95 8.61 -9.21 8.39
CA GLN A 95 8.24 -9.58 9.76
C GLN A 95 7.06 -8.76 10.31
N ASP A 96 7.14 -7.43 10.21
CA ASP A 96 6.16 -6.51 10.80
C ASP A 96 5.21 -5.88 9.76
N PHE A 97 5.31 -6.27 8.48
CA PHE A 97 4.56 -5.62 7.40
C PHE A 97 3.06 -5.81 7.57
N LEU A 98 2.61 -7.04 7.84
CA LEU A 98 1.18 -7.34 7.96
C LEU A 98 0.57 -6.72 9.20
N ASP A 99 1.29 -6.73 10.32
CA ASP A 99 0.79 -6.18 11.57
C ASP A 99 0.71 -4.65 11.50
N THR A 100 1.71 -4.00 10.91
CA THR A 100 1.69 -2.54 10.67
C THR A 100 0.60 -2.14 9.67
N ASN A 101 0.37 -2.94 8.62
CA ASN A 101 -0.62 -2.63 7.59
C ASN A 101 -2.07 -2.98 8.00
N ARG A 102 -2.26 -3.82 9.04
CA ARG A 102 -3.58 -4.10 9.61
C ARG A 102 -4.07 -3.02 10.56
N ASP A 103 -3.23 -2.05 10.90
CA ASP A 103 -3.49 -1.07 11.97
C ASP A 103 -4.69 -0.18 11.61
N THR A 104 -5.86 -0.65 12.00
CA THR A 104 -7.16 0.00 11.80
C THR A 104 -7.73 0.30 13.16
N LEU A 105 -8.25 1.52 13.33
CA LEU A 105 -8.94 1.90 14.55
C LEU A 105 -10.27 1.11 14.64
N PRO A 106 -10.48 0.26 15.65
CA PRO A 106 -11.71 -0.50 15.81
C PRO A 106 -12.94 0.42 15.94
N ASP A 107 -14.06 0.02 15.32
CA ASP A 107 -15.32 0.77 15.35
C ASP A 107 -15.82 1.06 16.78
N ASP A 108 -15.66 0.09 17.69
CA ASP A 108 -16.02 0.26 19.10
C ASP A 108 -15.21 1.36 19.79
N LEU A 109 -13.96 1.57 19.37
CA LEU A 109 -13.13 2.68 19.87
C LEU A 109 -13.52 4.00 19.20
N VAL A 110 -13.84 3.98 17.90
CA VAL A 110 -14.35 5.16 17.17
C VAL A 110 -15.62 5.70 17.84
N VAL A 111 -16.55 4.82 18.24
CA VAL A 111 -17.85 5.22 18.79
C VAL A 111 -17.74 5.96 20.14
N VAL A 112 -16.66 5.72 20.89
CA VAL A 112 -16.37 6.42 22.16
C VAL A 112 -16.22 7.91 21.91
N PHE A 113 -15.72 8.32 20.75
CA PHE A 113 -15.53 9.73 20.37
C PHE A 113 -16.79 10.39 19.80
N SER A 114 -17.90 9.67 19.68
CA SER A 114 -19.17 10.24 19.22
C SER A 114 -19.67 11.34 20.18
N LYS A 115 -20.49 12.27 19.67
CA LYS A 115 -21.08 13.35 20.49
C LYS A 115 -21.88 12.86 21.69
N VAL A 116 -22.38 11.63 21.63
CA VAL A 116 -23.18 11.03 22.71
C VAL A 116 -22.27 10.53 23.82
N ASN A 117 -21.09 10.01 23.49
CA ASN A 117 -20.18 9.33 24.41
C ASN A 117 -19.00 10.22 24.86
N CYS A 118 -18.67 11.27 24.11
CA CYS A 118 -17.57 12.18 24.40
C CYS A 118 -18.05 13.63 24.53
N SER A 119 -17.88 14.21 25.72
CA SER A 119 -18.18 15.62 25.98
C SER A 119 -17.11 16.59 25.48
N PHE A 120 -15.91 16.09 25.15
CA PHE A 120 -14.82 16.89 24.60
C PHE A 120 -14.97 17.04 23.09
N GLY A 121 -15.63 18.10 22.66
CA GLY A 121 -16.00 18.32 21.26
C GLY A 121 -14.84 18.28 20.26
N PHE A 122 -13.62 18.65 20.67
CA PHE A 122 -12.44 18.56 19.79
C PHE A 122 -12.08 17.10 19.46
N ALA A 123 -12.21 16.16 20.39
CA ALA A 123 -11.98 14.75 20.09
C ALA A 123 -12.99 14.21 19.08
N THR A 124 -14.26 14.59 19.18
CA THR A 124 -15.26 14.26 18.14
C THR A 124 -14.90 14.84 16.77
N LEU A 125 -14.29 16.03 16.71
CA LEU A 125 -13.85 16.62 15.45
C LEU A 125 -12.69 15.84 14.83
N LEU A 126 -11.72 15.39 15.65
CA LEU A 126 -10.59 14.58 15.19
C LEU A 126 -11.05 13.30 14.48
N PHE A 127 -12.09 12.63 15.00
CA PHE A 127 -12.62 11.37 14.45
C PHE A 127 -13.88 11.55 13.59
N SER A 128 -14.11 12.75 13.04
CA SER A 128 -15.37 13.07 12.39
C SER A 128 -15.59 12.32 11.05
N SER A 129 -14.52 11.93 10.37
CA SER A 129 -14.59 11.15 9.12
C SER A 129 -14.95 9.69 9.41
N GLU A 130 -14.31 9.10 10.41
CA GLU A 130 -14.50 7.73 10.89
C GLU A 130 -15.92 7.56 11.46
N LEU A 131 -16.38 8.53 12.27
CA LEU A 131 -17.75 8.54 12.80
C LEU A 131 -18.81 8.62 11.68
N LYS A 132 -18.55 9.37 10.61
CA LYS A 132 -19.45 9.44 9.44
C LYS A 132 -19.46 8.10 8.71
N ALA A 133 -18.29 7.51 8.43
CA ALA A 133 -18.17 6.21 7.78
C ALA A 133 -18.94 5.13 8.57
N LEU A 134 -18.76 5.08 9.89
CA LEU A 134 -19.47 4.15 10.78
C LEU A 134 -21.00 4.32 10.71
N SER A 135 -21.48 5.55 10.68
CA SER A 135 -22.93 5.84 10.56
C SER A 135 -23.53 5.39 9.21
N ALA A 136 -22.77 5.52 8.12
CA ALA A 136 -23.19 5.10 6.79
C ALA A 136 -23.29 3.57 6.69
N MET A 137 -22.35 2.83 7.27
CA MET A 137 -22.36 1.36 7.30
C MET A 137 -23.57 0.79 8.07
N ASN A 138 -23.89 1.36 9.23
CA ASN A 138 -25.05 0.91 10.03
C ASN A 138 -26.38 1.12 9.28
N SER A 139 -26.51 2.25 8.58
CA SER A 139 -27.72 2.56 7.79
C SER A 139 -27.94 1.57 6.63
N ILE A 140 -26.86 1.04 6.05
CA ILE A 140 -26.90 0.03 4.98
C ILE A 140 -27.30 -1.35 5.55
N HIS A 141 -26.80 -1.70 6.74
CA HIS A 141 -27.12 -2.98 7.37
C HIS A 141 -28.61 -3.07 7.75
N ASP A 142 -29.19 -1.97 8.25
CA ASP A 142 -30.63 -1.91 8.54
C ASP A 142 -31.47 -2.03 7.26
N SER A 143 -31.07 -1.35 6.18
CA SER A 143 -31.77 -1.37 4.89
C SER A 143 -31.80 -2.77 4.24
N ASN A 144 -30.69 -3.52 4.33
CA ASN A 144 -30.60 -4.89 3.79
C ASN A 144 -31.44 -5.90 4.59
N ASN A 145 -31.68 -5.66 5.88
CA ASN A 145 -32.54 -6.51 6.70
C ASN A 145 -34.02 -6.38 6.31
N TYR A 146 -34.46 -5.19 5.87
CA TYR A 146 -35.84 -4.98 5.39
C TYR A 146 -36.11 -5.61 4.01
N GLN A 147 -35.10 -5.80 3.16
CA GLN A 147 -35.27 -6.42 1.84
C GLN A 147 -35.28 -7.95 1.85
N LYS A 148 -34.77 -8.61 2.90
CA LYS A 148 -34.79 -10.08 3.06
C LYS A 148 -36.11 -10.64 3.63
N LEU A 149 -37.04 -9.77 4.00
CA LEU A 149 -38.33 -10.12 4.61
C LEU A 149 -39.52 -9.98 3.64
N ALA A 150 -39.26 -9.76 2.35
CA ALA A 150 -40.28 -9.63 1.29
C ALA A 150 -40.24 -10.80 0.31
#